data_AF-A0A960WRY0-F1
#
_entry.id   AF-A0A960WRY0-F1
#
_cell.length_a   1.000
_cell.length_b   1.000
_cell.length_c   1.000
_cell.angle_alpha   90.00
_cell.angle_beta   90.00
_cell.angle_gamma   90.00
#
_symmetry.space_group_name_H-M   'P 1'
#
loop_
_entity.id
_entity.type
_entity.pdbx_description
1 polymer ?
#
loop_
_entity_poly.entity_id
_entity_poly.type
_entity_poly.pdbx_seq_one_letter_code
_entity_poly.pdbx_strand_id
1 'polypeptide(L)'
;MSEDQDSIRSQVAHELDASYRQSRKEMWVMLGAWAFFFLFVTIVCSVSGAGRTQSGEVPTLFGMPRWVCLGIVAPWLIANVFIYWFSFHFMQDTPLEDED
;
A
#
# COMPACT_ATOMS: atom_id res chain seq x y z
N MET A 1 24.20 38.73 9.52
CA MET A 1 24.66 37.79 8.46
C MET A 1 24.90 36.38 9.00
N SER A 2 25.47 36.20 10.20
CA SER A 2 25.54 34.89 10.87
C SER A 2 24.20 34.44 11.46
N GLU A 3 23.44 35.36 12.07
CA GLU A 3 22.13 35.06 12.68
C GLU A 3 21.09 34.58 11.64
N ASP A 4 21.11 35.13 10.43
CA ASP A 4 20.31 34.67 9.30
C ASP A 4 20.64 33.23 8.89
N GLN A 5 21.93 32.90 8.79
CA GLN A 5 22.39 31.55 8.40
C GLN A 5 21.97 30.49 9.40
N ASP A 6 22.03 30.79 10.70
CA ASP A 6 21.60 29.87 11.76
C ASP A 6 20.08 29.70 11.78
N SER A 7 19.31 30.77 11.53
CA SER A 7 17.85 30.72 11.40
C SER A 7 17.43 29.80 10.25
N ILE A 8 17.96 30.04 9.04
CA ILE A 8 17.69 29.24 7.84
C ILE A 8 18.05 27.77 8.06
N ARG A 9 19.20 27.49 8.68
CA ARG A 9 19.62 26.11 8.98
C ARG A 9 18.68 25.42 9.96
N SER A 10 18.15 26.12 10.96
CA SER A 10 17.19 25.57 11.92
C SER A 10 15.83 25.28 11.29
N GLN A 11 15.37 26.15 10.38
CA GLN A 11 14.12 25.97 9.63
C GLN A 11 14.22 24.77 8.68
N VAL A 12 15.31 24.67 7.91
CA VAL A 12 15.57 23.52 7.02
C VAL A 12 15.67 22.21 7.81
N ALA A 13 16.31 22.22 8.98
CA ALA A 13 16.39 21.03 9.83
C ALA A 13 15.01 20.58 10.36
N HIS A 14 14.14 21.54 10.69
CA HIS A 14 12.78 21.27 11.16
C HIS A 14 11.89 20.73 10.02
N GLU A 15 11.95 21.33 8.82
CA GLU A 15 11.30 20.87 7.59
C GLU A 15 11.70 19.43 7.23
N LEU A 16 13.00 19.13 7.29
CA LEU A 16 13.54 17.80 7.03
C LEU A 16 13.01 16.77 8.03
N ASP A 17 12.96 17.08 9.33
CA ASP A 17 12.42 16.15 10.34
C ASP A 17 10.94 15.83 10.10
N ALA A 18 10.15 16.85 9.74
CA ALA A 18 8.74 16.69 9.37
C ALA A 18 8.58 15.78 8.14
N SER A 19 9.35 16.04 7.08
CA SER A 19 9.32 15.24 5.84
C SER A 19 9.77 13.79 6.06
N TYR A 20 10.80 13.56 6.89
CA TYR A 20 11.26 12.21 7.22
C TYR A 20 10.22 11.40 8.00
N ARG A 21 9.50 12.05 8.92
CA ARG A 21 8.46 11.40 9.72
C ARG A 21 7.22 11.08 8.88
N GLN A 22 6.89 11.89 7.88
CA GLN A 22 5.85 11.63 6.89
C GLN A 22 6.21 10.42 6.01
N SER A 23 7.38 10.47 5.37
CA SER A 23 7.85 9.42 4.45
C SER A 23 7.99 8.05 5.13
N ARG A 24 8.38 8.01 6.41
CA ARG A 24 8.45 6.77 7.18
C ARG A 24 7.08 6.12 7.38
N LYS A 25 6.02 6.90 7.58
CA LYS A 25 4.67 6.36 7.71
C LYS A 25 4.16 5.81 6.39
N GLU A 26 4.39 6.54 5.30
CA GLU A 26 4.04 6.11 3.94
C GLU A 26 4.72 4.79 3.55
N MET A 27 6.00 4.63 3.92
CA MET A 27 6.72 3.38 3.69
C MET A 27 6.07 2.19 4.39
N TRP A 28 5.66 2.34 5.64
CA TRP A 28 4.97 1.27 6.39
C TRP A 28 3.61 0.91 5.80
N VAL A 29 2.89 1.90 5.26
CA VAL A 29 1.61 1.68 4.59
C VAL A 29 1.79 0.86 3.31
N MET A 30 2.79 1.19 2.48
CA MET A 30 3.13 0.41 1.30
C MET A 30 3.59 -1.01 1.66
N LEU A 31 4.40 -1.15 2.71
CA LEU A 31 4.82 -2.45 3.22
C LEU A 31 3.63 -3.31 3.68
N GLY A 32 2.66 -2.68 4.37
CA GLY A 32 1.43 -3.32 4.82
C GLY A 32 0.53 -3.76 3.67
N ALA A 33 0.37 -2.94 2.64
CA ALA A 33 -0.37 -3.30 1.43
C ALA A 33 0.27 -4.50 0.73
N TRP A 34 1.60 -4.47 0.59
CA TRP A 34 2.35 -5.55 -0.03
C TRP A 34 2.23 -6.86 0.76
N ALA A 35 2.39 -6.80 2.08
CA ALA A 35 2.20 -7.94 2.98
C ALA A 35 0.77 -8.47 2.91
N PHE A 36 -0.24 -7.61 2.84
CA PHE A 36 -1.64 -8.00 2.69
C PHE A 36 -1.88 -8.77 1.39
N PHE A 37 -1.39 -8.26 0.25
CA PHE A 37 -1.49 -8.99 -1.03
C PHE A 37 -0.76 -10.32 -1.00
N PHE A 38 0.43 -10.34 -0.41
CA PHE A 38 1.21 -11.56 -0.27
C PHE A 38 0.48 -12.61 0.58
N LEU A 39 -0.05 -12.20 1.75
CA LEU A 39 -0.84 -13.08 2.62
C LEU A 39 -2.10 -13.56 1.91
N PHE A 40 -2.80 -12.65 1.22
CA PHE A 40 -4.03 -12.96 0.53
C PHE A 40 -3.79 -14.05 -0.53
N VAL A 41 -2.79 -13.87 -1.40
CA VAL A 41 -2.43 -14.85 -2.43
C VAL A 41 -2.00 -16.18 -1.82
N THR A 42 -1.16 -16.16 -0.77
CA THR A 42 -0.69 -17.40 -0.12
C THR A 42 -1.84 -18.15 0.56
N ILE A 43 -2.71 -17.47 1.30
CA ILE A 43 -3.89 -18.08 1.95
C ILE A 43 -4.83 -18.66 0.89
N VAL A 44 -5.11 -17.90 -0.16
CA VAL A 44 -5.97 -18.30 -1.28
C VAL A 44 -5.41 -19.56 -1.95
N CYS A 45 -4.15 -19.55 -2.36
CA CYS A 45 -3.50 -20.73 -2.94
C CYS A 45 -3.51 -21.94 -1.99
N SER A 46 -3.25 -21.72 -0.70
CA SER A 46 -3.14 -22.80 0.27
C SER A 46 -4.49 -23.47 0.57
N VAL A 47 -5.56 -22.69 0.81
CA VAL A 47 -6.91 -23.21 1.10
C VAL A 47 -7.51 -23.89 -0.12
N SER A 48 -7.34 -23.31 -1.31
CA SER A 48 -7.92 -23.88 -2.53
C SER A 48 -7.15 -25.02 -3.14
N GLY A 49 -5.84 -25.09 -2.93
CA GLY A 49 -5.04 -26.27 -3.27
C GLY A 49 -5.38 -27.45 -2.36
N ALA A 50 -5.46 -27.23 -1.05
CA ALA A 50 -5.72 -28.28 -0.07
C ALA A 50 -7.15 -28.85 -0.13
N GLY A 51 -8.16 -28.02 -0.41
CA GLY A 51 -9.56 -28.46 -0.47
C GLY A 51 -9.95 -29.23 -1.73
N ARG A 52 -9.20 -29.11 -2.84
CA ARG A 52 -9.62 -29.65 -4.15
C ARG A 52 -8.82 -30.84 -4.67
N THR A 53 -7.67 -31.14 -4.08
CA THR A 53 -6.98 -32.44 -4.26
C THR A 53 -7.88 -33.63 -3.90
N GLN A 54 -8.88 -33.43 -3.02
CA GLN A 54 -9.76 -34.50 -2.54
C GLN A 54 -11.06 -34.70 -3.34
N SER A 55 -11.47 -33.77 -4.21
CA SER A 55 -12.85 -33.76 -4.74
C SER A 55 -13.01 -33.92 -6.26
N GLY A 56 -11.94 -34.11 -7.04
CA GLY A 56 -11.99 -34.56 -8.44
C GLY A 56 -12.60 -33.62 -9.49
N GLU A 57 -13.48 -32.69 -9.13
CA GLU A 57 -14.14 -31.75 -10.04
C GLU A 57 -13.75 -30.32 -9.70
N VAL A 58 -12.90 -29.73 -10.55
CA VAL A 58 -12.56 -28.31 -10.48
C VAL A 58 -13.35 -27.60 -11.57
N PRO A 59 -14.41 -26.84 -11.25
CA PRO A 59 -15.16 -26.10 -12.25
C PRO A 59 -14.27 -25.01 -12.86
N THR A 60 -13.90 -25.22 -14.12
CA THR A 60 -13.10 -24.29 -14.92
C THR A 60 -14.01 -23.23 -15.52
N LEU A 61 -13.71 -21.96 -15.28
CA LEU A 61 -14.22 -20.86 -16.09
C LEU A 61 -13.09 -20.49 -17.06
N PHE A 62 -13.35 -20.54 -18.37
CA PHE A 62 -12.36 -20.12 -19.38
C PHE A 62 -11.04 -20.93 -19.41
N GLY A 63 -11.09 -22.21 -19.02
CA GLY A 63 -9.88 -23.06 -18.94
C GLY A 63 -9.03 -22.86 -17.69
N MET A 64 -9.40 -21.92 -16.80
CA MET A 64 -8.77 -21.73 -15.48
C MET A 64 -9.76 -21.97 -14.33
N PRO A 65 -9.32 -22.41 -13.15
CA PRO A 65 -10.21 -22.62 -12.01
C PRO A 65 -10.93 -21.32 -11.62
N ARG A 66 -12.26 -21.33 -11.43
CA ARG A 66 -13.04 -20.16 -10.97
C ARG A 66 -12.47 -19.47 -9.73
N TRP A 67 -11.77 -20.24 -8.90
CA TRP A 67 -11.18 -19.77 -7.66
C TRP A 67 -9.90 -18.96 -7.86
N VAL A 68 -9.17 -19.21 -8.96
CA VAL A 68 -8.05 -18.35 -9.38
C VAL A 68 -8.59 -16.99 -9.79
N CYS A 69 -9.72 -16.95 -10.51
CA CYS A 69 -10.38 -15.69 -10.84
C CYS A 69 -10.81 -14.91 -9.60
N LEU A 70 -11.43 -15.56 -8.60
CA LEU A 70 -11.76 -14.88 -7.33
C LEU A 70 -10.52 -14.48 -6.52
N GLY A 71 -9.50 -15.34 -6.52
CA GLY A 71 -8.22 -15.09 -5.86
C GLY A 71 -7.42 -13.92 -6.45
N ILE A 72 -7.69 -13.54 -7.71
CA ILE A 72 -7.02 -12.43 -8.41
C ILE A 72 -7.90 -11.18 -8.44
N VAL A 73 -9.21 -11.33 -8.70
CA VAL A 73 -10.14 -10.20 -8.78
C VAL A 73 -10.39 -9.55 -7.41
N ALA A 74 -10.47 -10.35 -6.33
CA ALA A 74 -10.64 -9.81 -4.98
C ALA A 74 -9.47 -8.92 -4.52
N PRO A 75 -8.18 -9.33 -4.62
CA PRO A 75 -7.09 -8.45 -4.25
C PRO A 75 -7.00 -7.27 -5.20
N TRP A 76 -7.34 -7.44 -6.49
CA TRP A 76 -7.37 -6.32 -7.41
C TRP A 76 -8.39 -5.25 -6.99
N LEU A 77 -9.60 -5.62 -6.59
CA LEU A 77 -10.59 -4.68 -6.05
C LEU A 77 -10.14 -4.04 -4.74
N ILE A 78 -9.56 -4.84 -3.83
CA ILE A 78 -9.04 -4.32 -2.55
C ILE A 78 -7.89 -3.34 -2.79
N ALA A 79 -7.00 -3.60 -3.76
CA ALA A 79 -5.92 -2.71 -4.16
C ALA A 79 -6.45 -1.35 -4.62
N ASN A 80 -7.46 -1.37 -5.49
CA ASN A 80 -8.07 -0.13 -5.99
C ASN A 80 -8.68 0.68 -4.84
N VAL A 81 -9.49 0.05 -3.98
CA VAL A 81 -10.09 0.72 -2.82
C VAL A 81 -9.01 1.27 -1.88
N PHE A 82 -7.94 0.51 -1.66
CA PHE A 82 -6.82 0.92 -0.80
C PHE A 82 -6.06 2.11 -1.37
N ILE A 83 -5.78 2.13 -2.68
CA ILE A 83 -5.14 3.27 -3.35
C ILE A 83 -6.02 4.51 -3.25
N TYR A 84 -7.33 4.39 -3.53
CA TYR A 84 -8.25 5.52 -3.39
C TYR A 84 -8.30 6.06 -1.95
N TRP A 85 -8.38 5.18 -0.96
CA TRP A 85 -8.38 5.58 0.44
C TRP A 85 -7.05 6.24 0.84
N PHE A 86 -5.92 5.68 0.40
CA PHE A 86 -4.59 6.22 0.65
C PHE A 86 -4.42 7.61 0.05
N SER A 87 -4.78 7.79 -1.23
CA SER A 87 -4.68 9.07 -1.92
C SER A 87 -5.57 10.15 -1.28
N PHE A 88 -6.76 9.82 -0.79
CA PHE A 88 -7.66 10.82 -0.20
C PHE A 88 -7.40 11.13 1.27
N HIS A 89 -6.91 10.17 2.05
CA HIS A 89 -6.80 10.32 3.50
C HIS A 89 -5.36 10.53 3.98
N PHE A 90 -4.36 10.14 3.18
CA PHE A 90 -2.98 10.08 3.63
C PHE A 90 -2.02 11.01 2.89
N MET A 91 -2.27 11.33 1.61
CA MET A 91 -1.64 12.50 0.97
C MET A 91 -2.29 13.76 1.54
N GLN A 92 -1.84 14.16 2.73
CA GLN A 92 -1.91 15.56 3.10
C GLN A 92 -0.74 16.23 2.39
N ASP A 93 -1.06 17.05 1.39
CA ASP A 93 -0.10 17.99 0.82
C ASP A 93 0.47 18.78 2.00
N THR A 94 1.74 18.53 2.34
CA THR A 94 2.49 19.44 3.20
C THR A 94 2.30 20.82 2.58
N PRO A 95 1.78 21.83 3.29
CA PRO A 95 1.76 23.17 2.71
C PRO A 95 3.21 23.53 2.42
N LEU A 96 3.56 23.64 1.14
CA LEU A 96 4.77 24.35 0.77
C LEU A 96 4.49 25.77 1.25
N GLU A 97 5.31 26.33 2.15
CA GLU A 97 5.20 27.74 2.51
C GLU A 97 5.07 28.53 1.20
N ASP A 98 3.91 29.16 1.01
CA ASP A 98 3.68 30.08 -0.09
C ASP A 98 4.77 31.16 0.03
N GLU A 99 5.62 31.27 -0.99
CA GLU A 99 6.61 32.33 -1.10
C GLU A 99 5.87 33.68 -1.16
N ASP A 100 5.81 34.39 -0.02
CA ASP A 100 5.58 35.84 0.06
C ASP A 100 6.93 36.59 -0.04
#